data_AF-A0A7Y5VEJ3-F1
#
_entry.id   AF-A0A7Y5VEJ3-F1
#
_cell.length_a   1.000
_cell.length_b   1.000
_cell.length_c   1.000
_cell.angle_alpha   90.00
_cell.angle_beta   90.00
_cell.angle_gamma   90.00
#
_symmetry.space_group_name_H-M   'P 1'
#
loop_
_entity.id
_entity.type
_entity.pdbx_description
1 polymer ?
#
loop_
_entity_poly.entity_id
_entity_poly.type
_entity_poly.pdbx_seq_one_letter_code
_entity_poly.pdbx_strand_id
1 'polypeptide(L)'
;MPLTSQIGEANIRILQEAYRCWKNGNYQLKALYQIIVNRHWPADQPITLAGFSLFTNYVSNYAWSDNEIFFLGSMKDEAQHPLFDEGFLNYLQRFTFSCDMDALEDGAVVYTAMPVAKIEGPLIQVLLMGPVLLHLLQTHSTPGNWPKIIFEPHNL
;
A
#
# COMPACT_ATOMS: atom_id res chain seq x y z
N MET A 1 13.78 -0.58 6.72
CA MET A 1 13.59 0.87 6.99
C MET A 1 12.09 1.07 7.24
N PRO A 2 11.70 1.77 8.32
CA PRO A 2 10.30 1.80 8.76
C PRO A 2 9.38 2.46 7.71
N LEU A 3 8.17 1.93 7.55
CA LEU A 3 7.20 2.35 6.53
C LEU A 3 6.86 3.85 6.73
N THR A 4 6.89 4.33 7.97
CA THR A 4 6.75 5.74 8.35
C THR A 4 7.88 6.65 7.87
N SER A 5 9.11 6.15 7.73
CA SER A 5 10.27 6.96 7.33
C SER A 5 10.42 7.16 5.81
N GLN A 6 9.71 6.37 4.99
CA GLN A 6 9.86 6.42 3.53
C GLN A 6 8.79 7.26 2.80
N ILE A 7 7.63 7.59 3.39
CA ILE A 7 6.48 8.13 2.61
C ILE A 7 5.67 9.28 3.28
N GLY A 8 6.12 9.86 4.40
CA GLY A 8 5.54 11.12 4.94
C GLY A 8 4.08 11.06 5.44
N GLU A 9 3.40 12.22 5.54
CA GLU A 9 2.05 12.40 6.12
C GLU A 9 0.94 11.53 5.50
N ALA A 10 1.10 11.12 4.25
CA ALA A 10 0.16 10.26 3.53
C ALA A 10 -0.04 8.91 4.23
N ASN A 11 1.01 8.38 4.89
CA ASN A 11 0.93 7.11 5.61
C ASN A 11 0.06 7.19 6.87
N ILE A 12 0.01 8.34 7.55
CA ILE A 12 -0.82 8.49 8.77
C ILE A 12 -2.29 8.44 8.39
N ARG A 13 -2.70 9.07 7.28
CA ARG A 13 -4.09 9.02 6.79
C ARG A 13 -4.51 7.59 6.42
N ILE A 14 -3.64 6.84 5.75
CA ILE A 14 -3.89 5.43 5.42
C ILE A 14 -4.03 4.59 6.70
N LEU A 15 -3.19 4.84 7.71
CA LEU A 15 -3.27 4.16 9.01
C LEU A 15 -4.55 4.52 9.78
N GLN A 16 -5.00 5.78 9.72
CA GLN A 16 -6.28 6.19 10.29
C GLN A 16 -7.45 5.48 9.62
N GLU A 17 -7.43 5.34 8.29
CA GLU A 17 -8.47 4.59 7.57
C GLU A 17 -8.42 3.10 7.93
N ALA A 18 -7.23 2.51 7.99
CA ALA A 18 -7.04 1.13 8.45
C ALA A 18 -7.57 0.92 9.88
N TYR A 19 -7.30 1.84 10.80
CA TYR A 19 -7.83 1.83 12.15
C TYR A 19 -9.36 1.91 12.15
N ARG A 20 -9.95 2.75 11.30
CA ARG A 20 -11.40 2.88 11.16
C ARG A 20 -12.03 1.58 10.64
N CYS A 21 -11.42 0.94 9.64
CA CYS A 21 -11.83 -0.38 9.16
C CYS A 21 -11.73 -1.45 10.26
N TRP A 22 -10.65 -1.43 11.04
CA TRP A 22 -10.46 -2.34 12.16
C TRP A 22 -11.54 -2.17 13.24
N LYS A 23 -11.80 -0.92 13.65
CA LYS A 23 -12.81 -0.56 14.65
C LYS A 23 -14.23 -0.95 14.24
N ASN A 24 -14.51 -0.89 12.94
CA ASN A 24 -15.78 -1.30 12.37
C ASN A 24 -15.92 -2.83 12.17
N GLY A 25 -14.89 -3.62 12.49
CA GLY A 25 -14.90 -5.07 12.29
C GLY A 25 -14.64 -5.51 10.84
N ASN A 26 -14.34 -4.58 9.94
CA ASN A 26 -14.18 -4.80 8.51
C ASN A 26 -12.76 -5.27 8.10
N TYR A 27 -11.92 -5.64 9.07
CA TYR A 27 -10.50 -5.96 8.82
C TYR A 27 -10.28 -7.25 8.03
N GLN A 28 -11.27 -8.15 7.98
CA GLN A 28 -11.25 -9.39 7.19
C GLN A 28 -11.96 -9.28 5.84
N LEU A 29 -12.58 -8.13 5.52
CA LEU A 29 -13.19 -7.95 4.20
C LEU A 29 -12.11 -8.07 3.13
N LYS A 30 -12.42 -8.71 2.02
CA LYS A 30 -11.50 -8.77 0.89
C LYS A 30 -11.53 -7.47 0.11
N ALA A 31 -10.38 -7.04 -0.38
CA ALA A 31 -10.25 -5.89 -1.26
C ALA A 31 -9.31 -6.19 -2.42
N LEU A 32 -9.52 -5.50 -3.53
CA LEU A 32 -8.67 -5.54 -4.71
C LEU A 32 -8.06 -4.16 -4.94
N TYR A 33 -6.74 -4.10 -5.00
CA TYR A 33 -6.01 -2.91 -5.41
C TYR A 33 -5.36 -3.17 -6.76
N GLN A 34 -5.86 -2.51 -7.80
CA GLN A 34 -5.37 -2.67 -9.17
C GLN A 34 -4.63 -1.40 -9.64
N ILE A 35 -3.46 -1.61 -10.23
CA ILE A 35 -2.64 -0.57 -10.81
C ILE A 35 -2.79 -0.63 -12.33
N ILE A 36 -3.30 0.45 -12.92
CA ILE A 36 -3.53 0.56 -14.38
C ILE A 36 -2.79 1.76 -14.93
N VAL A 37 -1.79 1.51 -15.78
CA VAL A 37 -1.04 2.55 -16.50
C VAL A 37 -2.00 3.33 -17.39
N ASN A 38 -2.40 4.53 -16.95
CA ASN A 38 -3.22 5.45 -17.72
C ASN A 38 -2.40 6.71 -17.99
N ARG A 39 -2.20 7.03 -19.27
CA ARG A 39 -1.40 8.17 -19.68
C ARG A 39 -2.30 9.16 -20.42
N HIS A 40 -2.15 10.44 -20.09
CA HIS A 40 -2.62 11.54 -20.93
C HIS A 40 -1.44 12.16 -21.69
N TRP A 41 -1.73 12.56 -22.93
CA TRP A 41 -0.92 13.33 -23.88
C TRP A 41 0.06 14.36 -23.26
N PRO A 42 1.29 14.58 -23.80
CA PRO A 42 1.86 14.11 -25.08
C PRO A 42 3.14 13.28 -24.89
N ALA A 43 3.05 11.95 -24.82
CA ALA A 43 4.16 11.06 -25.14
C ALA A 43 3.66 9.61 -25.09
N ASP A 44 3.77 8.88 -26.20
CA ASP A 44 3.51 7.42 -26.30
C ASP A 44 4.81 6.59 -26.17
N GLN A 45 5.75 7.03 -25.33
CA GLN A 45 6.96 6.24 -25.08
C GLN A 45 6.65 5.01 -24.21
N PRO A 46 7.17 3.81 -24.51
CA PRO A 46 6.97 2.65 -23.64
C PRO A 46 7.45 2.92 -22.20
N ILE A 47 6.73 2.42 -21.19
CA ILE A 47 7.27 2.33 -19.81
C ILE A 47 7.89 0.96 -19.67
N THR A 48 9.14 0.92 -19.23
CA THR A 48 9.74 -0.33 -18.74
C THR A 48 9.48 -0.41 -17.25
N LEU A 49 8.72 -1.41 -16.81
CA LEU A 49 8.37 -1.62 -15.40
C LEU A 49 9.58 -2.11 -14.59
N ALA A 50 9.72 -1.64 -13.36
CA ALA A 50 10.70 -2.13 -12.41
C ALA A 50 10.23 -1.87 -10.97
N GLY A 51 10.43 -2.82 -10.08
CA GLY A 51 10.15 -2.67 -8.65
C GLY A 51 9.30 -3.80 -8.04
N PHE A 52 8.80 -4.74 -8.83
CA PHE A 52 8.03 -5.88 -8.32
C PHE A 52 8.89 -6.83 -7.47
N SER A 53 10.13 -7.09 -7.90
CA SER A 53 11.07 -7.90 -7.11
C SER A 53 11.42 -7.23 -5.78
N LEU A 54 11.53 -5.90 -5.78
CA LEU A 54 11.78 -5.12 -4.55
C LEU A 54 10.57 -5.20 -3.61
N PHE A 55 9.36 -5.06 -4.15
CA PHE A 55 8.14 -5.19 -3.37
C PHE A 55 8.00 -6.60 -2.77
N THR A 56 8.25 -7.65 -3.55
CA THR A 56 8.20 -9.05 -3.08
C THR A 56 9.18 -9.29 -1.93
N ASN A 57 10.42 -8.81 -2.07
CA ASN A 57 11.42 -8.89 -1.00
C ASN A 57 11.02 -8.08 0.25
N TYR A 58 10.40 -6.92 0.03
CA TYR A 58 9.90 -6.06 1.10
C TYR A 58 8.81 -6.75 1.91
N VAL A 59 7.74 -7.23 1.27
CA VAL A 59 6.59 -7.86 1.96
C VAL A 59 6.95 -9.19 2.63
N SER A 60 7.89 -9.95 2.06
CA SER A 60 8.32 -11.24 2.61
C SER A 60 9.00 -11.11 3.98
N ASN A 61 9.60 -9.95 4.26
CA ASN A 61 10.29 -9.68 5.53
C ASN A 61 9.62 -8.53 6.30
N TYR A 62 8.40 -8.15 5.90
CA TYR A 62 7.73 -7.00 6.48
C TYR A 62 7.19 -7.34 7.86
N ALA A 63 7.69 -6.61 8.85
CA ALA A 63 7.17 -6.60 10.20
C ALA A 63 7.23 -5.18 10.74
N TRP A 64 6.22 -4.81 11.55
CA TRP A 64 6.25 -3.55 12.28
C TRP A 64 7.34 -3.60 13.33
N SER A 65 8.19 -2.57 13.36
CA SER A 65 9.20 -2.46 14.41
C SER A 65 8.60 -1.95 15.72
N ASP A 66 9.18 -2.34 16.86
CA ASP A 66 8.75 -1.86 18.18
C ASP A 66 8.78 -0.34 18.27
N ASN A 67 9.76 0.30 17.64
CA ASN A 67 9.88 1.75 17.58
C ASN A 67 8.73 2.41 16.82
N GLU A 68 8.28 1.81 15.71
CA GLU A 68 7.11 2.31 14.98
C GLU A 68 5.85 2.16 15.81
N ILE A 69 5.65 1.00 16.46
CA ILE A 69 4.47 0.78 17.30
C ILE A 69 4.44 1.75 18.48
N PHE A 70 5.59 1.97 19.13
CA PHE A 70 5.71 2.94 20.20
C PHE A 70 5.39 4.36 19.71
N PHE A 71 5.93 4.75 18.54
CA PHE A 71 5.61 6.03 17.93
C PHE A 71 4.10 6.17 17.67
N LEU A 72 3.47 5.15 17.07
CA LEU A 72 2.03 5.16 16.80
C LEU A 72 1.20 5.29 18.09
N GLY A 73 1.59 4.59 19.16
CA GLY A 73 0.94 4.67 20.47
C GLY A 73 1.14 6.02 21.18
N SER A 74 2.19 6.76 20.84
CA SER A 74 2.44 8.10 21.39
C SER A 74 1.61 9.19 20.70
N MET A 75 1.04 8.93 19.53
CA MET A 75 0.29 9.93 18.77
C MET A 75 -1.07 10.23 19.40
N LYS A 76 -1.42 11.52 19.38
CA LYS A 76 -2.68 12.03 19.94
C LYS A 76 -3.44 12.87 18.93
N ASP A 77 -4.76 12.88 19.07
CA ASP A 77 -5.63 13.78 18.34
C ASP A 77 -5.60 15.21 18.93
N GLU A 78 -6.36 16.13 18.33
CA GLU A 78 -6.49 17.52 18.79
C GLU A 78 -7.06 17.61 20.22
N ALA A 79 -7.84 16.61 20.65
CA ALA A 79 -8.44 16.51 21.96
C ALA A 79 -7.54 15.79 23.00
N GLN A 80 -6.27 15.53 22.67
CA GLN A 80 -5.29 14.83 23.51
C GLN A 80 -5.62 13.36 23.84
N HIS A 81 -6.52 12.73 23.08
CA HIS A 81 -6.77 11.30 23.17
C HIS A 81 -5.80 10.51 22.28
N PRO A 82 -5.49 9.25 22.63
CA PRO A 82 -4.69 8.38 21.76
C PRO A 82 -5.32 8.29 20.37
N LEU A 83 -4.51 8.49 19.33
CA LEU A 83 -4.98 8.41 17.95
C LEU A 83 -5.35 6.96 17.55
N PHE A 84 -4.69 5.99 18.18
CA PHE A 84 -4.87 4.56 17.94
C PHE A 84 -5.04 3.81 19.26
N ASP A 85 -6.02 2.89 19.30
CA ASP A 85 -6.24 2.04 20.46
C ASP A 85 -5.15 0.96 20.57
N GLU A 86 -4.83 0.54 21.80
CA GLU A 86 -3.85 -0.54 22.05
C GLU A 86 -4.19 -1.84 21.31
N GLY A 87 -5.49 -2.14 21.16
CA GLY A 87 -5.95 -3.31 20.41
C GLY A 87 -5.55 -3.26 18.92
N PHE A 88 -5.58 -2.08 18.31
CA PHE A 88 -5.13 -1.89 16.94
C PHE A 88 -3.60 -1.99 16.83
N LEU A 89 -2.86 -1.45 17.80
CA LEU A 89 -1.40 -1.57 17.85
C LEU A 89 -0.95 -3.04 17.97
N ASN A 90 -1.62 -3.83 18.81
CA ASN A 90 -1.37 -5.27 18.94
C ASN A 90 -1.72 -6.02 17.65
N TYR A 91 -2.81 -5.61 16.97
CA TYR A 91 -3.14 -6.13 15.64
C TYR A 91 -2.01 -5.84 14.61
N LEU A 92 -1.46 -4.62 14.59
CA LEU A 92 -0.34 -4.27 13.72
C LEU A 92 0.92 -5.07 14.05
N GLN A 93 1.26 -5.28 15.33
CA GLN A 93 2.41 -6.11 15.73
C GLN A 93 2.33 -7.55 15.22
N ARG A 94 1.12 -8.10 15.12
CA ARG A 94 0.87 -9.46 14.63
C ARG A 94 0.62 -9.52 13.12
N PHE A 95 0.77 -8.39 12.43
CA PHE A 95 0.55 -8.30 11.00
C PHE A 95 1.49 -9.26 10.26
N THR A 96 0.91 -10.12 9.44
CA THR A 96 1.64 -10.97 8.50
C THR A 96 1.02 -10.77 7.13
N PHE A 97 1.83 -10.44 6.13
CA PHE A 97 1.36 -10.26 4.77
C PHE A 97 0.85 -11.60 4.21
N SER A 98 -0.39 -11.61 3.74
CA SER A 98 -1.10 -12.80 3.26
C SER A 98 -1.92 -12.54 2.00
N CYS A 99 -1.66 -11.42 1.31
CA CYS A 99 -2.35 -11.08 0.07
C CYS A 99 -1.76 -11.85 -1.11
N ASP A 100 -2.62 -12.15 -2.07
CA ASP A 100 -2.25 -12.65 -3.39
C ASP A 100 -1.88 -11.47 -4.30
N MET A 101 -0.86 -11.65 -5.13
CA MET A 101 -0.37 -10.63 -6.04
C MET A 101 -0.19 -11.22 -7.43
N ASP A 102 -0.81 -10.62 -8.43
CA ASP A 102 -0.49 -10.87 -9.83
C ASP A 102 0.09 -9.59 -10.44
N ALA A 103 1.26 -9.71 -11.06
CA ALA A 103 1.95 -8.59 -11.67
C ALA A 103 2.66 -9.02 -12.94
N LEU A 104 2.94 -8.05 -13.81
CA LEU A 104 3.89 -8.23 -14.90
C LEU A 104 5.32 -8.38 -14.35
N GLU A 105 6.22 -8.94 -15.14
CA GLU A 105 7.62 -9.09 -14.76
C GLU A 105 8.36 -7.74 -14.79
N ASP A 106 9.38 -7.59 -13.94
CA ASP A 106 10.33 -6.49 -14.05
C ASP A 106 11.01 -6.53 -15.44
N GLY A 107 11.09 -5.39 -16.11
CA GLY A 107 11.55 -5.28 -17.50
C GLY A 107 10.43 -5.35 -18.55
N ALA A 108 9.19 -5.66 -18.15
CA ALA A 108 8.07 -5.64 -19.07
C ALA A 108 7.83 -4.23 -19.62
N VAL A 109 7.63 -4.16 -20.94
CA VAL A 109 7.29 -2.93 -21.66
C VAL A 109 5.77 -2.82 -21.74
N VAL A 110 5.22 -1.74 -21.19
CA VAL A 110 3.78 -1.52 -21.11
C VAL A 110 3.33 -0.25 -21.83
N TYR A 111 2.11 -0.34 -22.37
CA TYR A 111 1.40 0.73 -23.06
C TYR A 111 0.23 1.25 -22.20
N THR A 112 -0.46 2.27 -22.69
CA THR A 112 -1.57 2.92 -21.99
C THR A 112 -2.78 1.98 -21.83
N ALA A 113 -3.57 2.25 -20.79
CA ALA A 113 -4.77 1.51 -20.38
C ALA A 113 -4.55 0.01 -20.05
N MET A 114 -3.33 -0.39 -19.69
CA MET A 114 -3.01 -1.77 -19.34
C MET A 114 -2.93 -1.96 -17.81
N PRO A 115 -3.58 -3.00 -17.24
CA PRO A 115 -3.35 -3.40 -15.85
C PRO A 115 -1.96 -4.02 -15.73
N VAL A 116 -1.16 -3.51 -14.79
CA VAL A 116 0.23 -3.95 -14.61
C VAL A 116 0.43 -4.77 -13.34
N ALA A 117 -0.42 -4.56 -12.34
CA ALA A 117 -0.42 -5.34 -11.12
C ALA A 117 -1.76 -5.27 -10.42
N LYS A 118 -2.07 -6.32 -9.66
CA LYS A 118 -3.16 -6.36 -8.69
C LYS A 118 -2.71 -7.03 -7.41
N ILE A 119 -3.21 -6.52 -6.28
CA ILE A 119 -3.09 -7.13 -4.96
C ILE A 119 -4.50 -7.43 -4.45
N GLU A 120 -4.76 -8.68 -4.07
CA GLU A 120 -6.03 -9.12 -3.48
C GLU A 120 -5.78 -9.71 -2.09
N GLY A 121 -6.60 -9.33 -1.10
CA GLY A 121 -6.48 -9.89 0.24
C GLY A 121 -7.28 -9.11 1.27
N PRO A 122 -6.96 -9.25 2.57
CA PRO A 122 -7.66 -8.53 3.63
C PRO A 122 -7.51 -7.02 3.46
N LEU A 123 -8.61 -6.28 3.63
CA LEU A 123 -8.77 -4.86 3.33
C LEU A 123 -7.64 -4.01 3.90
N ILE A 124 -7.29 -4.22 5.18
CA ILE A 124 -6.22 -3.46 5.83
C ILE A 124 -4.86 -3.75 5.20
N GLN A 125 -4.57 -5.00 4.85
CA GLN A 125 -3.30 -5.36 4.22
C GLN A 125 -3.17 -4.74 2.83
N VAL A 126 -4.24 -4.81 2.04
CA VAL A 126 -4.31 -4.21 0.71
C VAL A 126 -4.18 -2.68 0.79
N LEU A 127 -4.84 -2.04 1.75
CA LEU A 127 -4.80 -0.60 1.98
C LEU A 127 -3.39 -0.12 2.38
N LEU A 128 -2.67 -0.89 3.21
CA LEU A 128 -1.32 -0.55 3.64
C LEU A 128 -0.26 -0.82 2.55
N MET A 129 -0.39 -1.93 1.82
CA MET A 129 0.65 -2.39 0.89
C MET A 129 0.48 -1.88 -0.54
N GLY A 130 -0.75 -1.60 -0.97
CA GLY A 130 -1.02 -1.04 -2.30
C GLY A 130 -0.26 0.25 -2.61
N PRO A 131 -0.25 1.24 -1.69
CA PRO A 131 0.54 2.46 -1.84
C PRO A 131 2.05 2.22 -1.85
N VAL A 132 2.55 1.25 -1.07
CA VAL A 132 3.98 0.88 -1.08
C VAL A 132 4.39 0.32 -2.43
N LEU A 133 3.58 -0.60 -2.99
CA LEU A 133 3.81 -1.12 -4.34
C LEU A 133 3.85 0.00 -5.36
N LEU A 134 2.85 0.89 -5.33
CA LEU A 134 2.78 2.02 -6.26
C LEU A 134 4.03 2.91 -6.15
N HIS A 135 4.46 3.21 -4.94
CA HIS A 135 5.64 4.04 -4.71
C HIS A 135 6.93 3.39 -5.25
N LEU A 136 7.10 2.07 -5.05
CA LEU A 136 8.26 1.35 -5.59
C LEU A 136 8.27 1.37 -7.12
N LEU A 137 7.13 1.13 -7.76
CA LEU A 137 7.01 1.21 -9.21
C LEU A 137 7.31 2.63 -9.71
N GLN A 138 6.78 3.66 -9.03
CA GLN A 138 7.02 5.05 -9.34
C GLN A 138 8.49 5.46 -9.29
N THR A 139 9.20 5.00 -8.25
CA THR A 139 10.60 5.36 -8.01
C THR A 139 11.56 4.60 -8.92
N HIS A 140 11.28 3.33 -9.22
CA HIS A 140 12.26 2.45 -9.88
C HIS A 140 12.08 2.28 -11.38
N SER A 141 10.88 2.47 -11.90
CA SER A 141 10.68 2.34 -13.35
C SER A 141 10.97 3.64 -14.09
N THR A 142 11.05 3.56 -15.42
CA THR A 142 11.43 4.71 -16.26
C THR A 142 10.56 5.94 -15.97
N PRO A 143 11.14 7.16 -15.91
CA PRO A 143 10.38 8.39 -15.68
C PRO A 143 9.23 8.49 -16.69
N GLY A 144 8.02 8.43 -16.19
CA GLY A 144 6.79 8.49 -16.97
C GLY A 144 5.65 8.85 -16.04
N ASN A 145 4.63 9.52 -16.55
CA ASN A 145 3.46 9.84 -15.74
C ASN A 145 2.80 8.53 -15.28
N TRP A 146 2.87 8.30 -13.98
CA TRP A 146 2.43 7.08 -13.29
C TRP A 146 0.90 7.05 -13.09
N PRO A 147 0.31 5.85 -12.92
CA PRO A 147 -1.08 5.52 -13.25
C PRO A 147 -2.20 6.16 -12.41
N LYS A 148 -3.41 6.06 -12.96
CA LYS A 148 -4.66 6.12 -12.21
C LYS A 148 -4.80 4.82 -11.39
N ILE A 149 -4.96 4.98 -10.07
CA ILE A 149 -5.20 3.86 -9.15
C ILE A 149 -6.67 3.49 -9.21
N ILE A 150 -6.98 2.20 -9.36
CA ILE A 150 -8.33 1.69 -9.15
C ILE A 150 -8.30 0.84 -7.89
N PHE A 151 -8.93 1.35 -6.85
CA PHE A 151 -9.16 0.62 -5.60
C PHE A 151 -10.63 0.22 -5.56
N GLU A 152 -10.87 -1.08 -5.55
CA GLU A 152 -12.21 -1.66 -5.49
C GLU A 152 -12.31 -2.53 -4.23
N PRO A 153 -13.02 -2.09 -3.19
CA PRO A 153 -13.34 -2.97 -2.08
C PRO A 153 -14.30 -4.06 -2.61
N HIS A 154 -13.96 -5.34 -2.42
CA HIS A 154 -14.87 -6.42 -2.78
C HIS A 154 -16.01 -6.44 -1.74
N ASN A 155 -17.21 -6.06 -2.17
CA ASN A 155 -18.46 -6.00 -1.39
C ASN A 155 -18.44 -5.01 -0.20
N LEU A 156 -18.61 -3.73 -0.50
CA LEU A 156 -19.27 -2.76 0.40
C LEU A 156 -20.63 -2.36 -0.16
#